data_AF-A0A847AQ13-F1
#
_entry.id   AF-A0A847AQ13-F1
#
_cell.length_a   1.000
_cell.length_b   1.000
_cell.length_c   1.000
_cell.angle_alpha   90.00
_cell.angle_beta   90.00
_cell.angle_gamma   90.00
#
_symmetry.space_group_name_H-M   'P 1'
#
loop_
_entity.id
_entity.type
_entity.pdbx_description
1 polymer ?
#
loop_
_entity_poly.entity_id
_entity_poly.type
_entity_poly.pdbx_seq_one_letter_code
_entity_poly.pdbx_strand_id
1 'polypeptide(L)'
;FSWVLFNETWGLYSHDSFTGKRTYLPETQDWVKKWYYKIKEYDPVRLVEDNSPCNWDHVITDINTWHKYLPARQWAGFLDMIVNNTYPGSGFNFTEGNVQKNQPMFNSECGAVWGYSGSTGDIDITWEYHIMINEFRKHPIIAGFLFTEFHDVINEWNGYYRLNRTEKEFGLDEFCPGMTIKDFHSDLYVIPGKDFFQTYKSGTKIKVPIGISAVTDDIPEIITVRYSLFGWDFIGEKFEFGSGSIITKPDPFTFKELPPVEITTPEKSSLMIFSAMLEDENGSIINRNFFPFKVEGSTNIEDHLITLKPNKYSDASWSIKYHAPQGGRKVWGMGSGYFEYHFQLPENLKKEEVKSIEFRAELASRFPQSKYLEKGVAESIGMTIVSKKGVDPGYGENSYPQTDTYKHRSLVKITANDQLIAEVELTDDPADHRGILSWMNQKPGWKWGSSDQTTPWKLDEAGSYGYLVTATLDPIAIKSSFKSGKVVIRLLVDETSLNRGGLSVYGEESGRFPMDLTLLIKKK
;
A
#
# COMPACT_ATOMS: atom_id res chain seq x y z
N PHE A 1 18.37 -12.69 21.72
CA PHE A 1 17.83 -14.07 21.80
C PHE A 1 17.24 -14.28 23.18
N SER A 2 16.00 -14.74 23.24
CA SER A 2 15.23 -15.00 24.47
C SER A 2 14.61 -16.39 24.42
N TRP A 3 14.21 -16.91 25.58
CA TRP A 3 13.27 -18.02 25.67
C TRP A 3 11.85 -17.48 25.72
N VAL A 4 11.01 -17.87 24.77
CA VAL A 4 9.58 -17.58 24.77
C VAL A 4 8.87 -18.86 25.19
N LEU A 5 8.26 -18.88 26.39
CA LEU A 5 7.75 -20.14 26.93
C LEU A 5 6.44 -20.56 26.27
N PHE A 6 5.59 -19.60 25.94
CA PHE A 6 4.30 -19.81 25.29
C PHE A 6 4.04 -18.74 24.23
N ASN A 7 3.39 -19.11 23.12
CA ASN A 7 2.88 -18.15 22.14
C ASN A 7 1.40 -17.92 22.42
N GLU A 8 1.10 -16.74 22.96
CA GLU A 8 -0.24 -16.21 23.21
C GLU A 8 -1.13 -17.01 24.17
N THR A 9 -2.00 -16.31 24.89
CA THR A 9 -2.76 -16.89 26.00
C THR A 9 -3.90 -17.81 25.61
N TRP A 10 -4.16 -18.02 24.32
CA TRP A 10 -5.25 -18.87 23.86
C TRP A 10 -5.06 -20.33 24.30
N GLY A 11 -3.83 -20.81 24.31
CA GLY A 11 -3.48 -22.14 24.83
C GLY A 11 -3.46 -22.25 26.36
N LEU A 12 -3.53 -21.11 27.07
CA LEU A 12 -3.43 -21.03 28.53
C LEU A 12 -4.78 -20.80 29.22
N TYR A 13 -5.83 -20.48 28.45
CA TYR A 13 -7.16 -20.28 29.00
C TYR A 13 -7.80 -21.60 29.46
N SER A 14 -8.38 -21.57 30.66
CA SER A 14 -9.36 -22.58 31.07
C SER A 14 -10.70 -22.28 30.43
N HIS A 15 -11.39 -23.33 29.98
CA HIS A 15 -12.70 -23.23 29.35
C HIS A 15 -13.79 -23.71 30.31
N ASP A 16 -14.72 -22.83 30.65
CA ASP A 16 -15.95 -23.20 31.33
C ASP A 16 -16.94 -23.74 30.30
N SER A 17 -17.22 -25.04 30.35
CA SER A 17 -18.13 -25.71 29.40
C SER A 17 -19.60 -25.28 29.52
N PHE A 18 -20.00 -24.68 30.64
CA PHE A 18 -21.38 -24.22 30.86
C PHE A 18 -21.60 -22.80 30.36
N THR A 19 -20.63 -21.90 30.59
CA THR A 19 -20.73 -20.49 30.18
C THR A 19 -20.03 -20.17 28.87
N GLY A 20 -19.19 -21.07 28.37
CA GLY A 20 -18.29 -20.84 27.23
C GLY A 20 -17.15 -19.87 27.53
N LYS A 21 -17.05 -19.34 28.76
CA LYS A 21 -16.07 -18.32 29.14
C LYS A 21 -14.67 -18.92 29.16
N ARG A 22 -13.74 -18.22 28.52
CA ARG A 22 -12.30 -18.49 28.58
C ARG A 22 -11.67 -17.56 29.61
N THR A 23 -10.90 -18.10 30.54
CA THR A 23 -10.28 -17.31 31.64
C THR A 23 -8.84 -17.77 31.87
N TYR A 24 -7.91 -16.82 32.03
CA TYR A 24 -6.53 -17.12 32.42
C TYR A 24 -6.48 -17.17 33.93
N LEU A 25 -6.74 -18.34 34.49
CA LEU A 25 -6.92 -18.52 35.93
C LEU A 25 -5.62 -18.22 36.71
N PRO A 26 -5.73 -17.73 37.96
CA PRO A 26 -4.56 -17.51 38.82
C PRO A 26 -3.65 -18.74 38.96
N GLU A 27 -4.21 -19.95 39.00
CA GLU A 27 -3.42 -21.18 39.09
C GLU A 27 -2.57 -21.42 37.83
N THR A 28 -3.09 -21.09 36.64
CA THR A 28 -2.34 -21.16 35.39
C THR A 28 -1.28 -20.06 35.34
N GLN A 29 -1.61 -18.84 35.77
CA GLN A 29 -0.64 -17.74 35.86
C GLN A 29 0.53 -18.12 36.78
N ASP A 30 0.26 -18.71 37.95
CA ASP A 30 1.29 -19.19 38.87
C ASP A 30 2.10 -20.36 38.31
N TRP A 31 1.49 -21.24 37.50
CA TRP A 31 2.20 -22.27 36.77
C TRP A 31 3.17 -21.68 35.73
N VAL A 32 2.75 -20.64 35.01
CA VAL A 32 3.61 -19.89 34.08
C VAL A 32 4.77 -19.22 34.82
N LYS A 33 4.53 -18.57 35.97
CA LYS A 33 5.60 -18.02 36.84
C LYS A 33 6.62 -19.09 37.24
N LYS A 34 6.17 -20.30 37.62
CA LYS A 34 7.06 -21.40 37.99
C LYS A 34 7.97 -21.81 36.83
N TRP A 35 7.46 -21.83 35.60
CA TRP A 35 8.27 -22.11 34.42
C TRP A 35 9.28 -20.99 34.12
N TYR A 36 8.88 -19.73 34.25
CA TYR A 36 9.80 -18.59 34.14
C TYR A 36 11.00 -18.77 35.09
N TYR A 37 10.74 -18.96 36.39
CA TYR A 37 11.83 -19.12 37.37
C TYR A 37 12.68 -20.37 37.10
N LYS A 38 12.04 -21.48 36.72
CA LYS A 38 12.77 -22.69 36.34
C LYS A 38 13.72 -22.42 35.18
N ILE A 39 13.30 -21.73 34.12
CA ILE A 39 14.20 -21.38 33.03
C ILE A 39 15.32 -20.45 33.50
N LYS A 40 15.05 -19.46 34.36
CA LYS A 40 16.11 -18.62 34.95
C LYS A 40 17.12 -19.41 35.78
N GLU A 41 16.73 -20.52 36.42
CA GLU A 41 17.65 -21.42 37.12
C GLU A 41 18.56 -22.20 36.16
N TYR A 42 18.03 -22.68 35.03
CA TYR A 42 18.80 -23.45 34.03
C TYR A 42 19.62 -22.57 33.08
N ASP A 43 19.14 -21.37 32.76
CA ASP A 43 19.75 -20.42 31.85
C ASP A 43 19.63 -18.99 32.41
N PRO A 44 20.50 -18.60 33.36
CA PRO A 44 20.41 -17.30 34.00
C PRO A 44 20.78 -16.12 33.08
N VAL A 45 21.42 -16.39 31.93
CA VAL A 45 21.98 -15.34 31.06
C VAL A 45 21.03 -14.88 29.97
N ARG A 46 20.09 -15.72 29.53
CA ARG A 46 19.10 -15.34 28.51
C ARG A 46 17.86 -14.69 29.15
N LEU A 47 17.27 -13.76 28.41
CA LEU A 47 15.98 -13.16 28.75
C LEU A 47 14.88 -14.21 28.58
N VAL A 48 13.89 -14.20 29.47
CA VAL A 48 12.73 -15.08 29.41
C VAL A 48 11.46 -14.26 29.27
N GLU A 49 10.66 -14.62 28.28
CA GLU A 49 9.31 -14.17 28.09
C GLU A 49 8.34 -15.26 28.51
N ASP A 50 7.47 -14.95 29.46
CA ASP A 50 6.53 -15.92 29.99
C ASP A 50 5.52 -16.39 28.94
N ASN A 51 4.94 -15.47 28.19
CA ASN A 51 4.01 -15.72 27.11
C ASN A 51 4.04 -14.50 26.19
N SER A 52 4.17 -14.71 24.88
CA SER A 52 4.11 -13.63 23.90
C SER A 52 2.65 -13.19 23.76
N PRO A 53 2.22 -12.05 24.35
CA PRO A 53 0.81 -11.84 24.64
C PRO A 53 0.09 -11.10 23.51
N CYS A 54 -1.15 -11.51 23.25
CA CYS A 54 -2.07 -10.79 22.37
C CYS A 54 -3.28 -10.18 23.12
N ASN A 55 -3.35 -10.38 24.45
CA ASN A 55 -4.49 -9.98 25.30
C ASN A 55 -4.09 -9.16 26.54
N TRP A 56 -2.95 -8.45 26.48
CA TRP A 56 -2.47 -7.57 27.54
C TRP A 56 -2.18 -8.27 28.88
N ASP A 57 -1.60 -9.47 28.85
CA ASP A 57 -1.68 -10.43 29.94
C ASP A 57 -0.35 -11.13 30.28
N HIS A 58 0.77 -10.41 30.26
CA HIS A 58 1.99 -10.87 30.93
C HIS A 58 1.74 -11.12 32.43
N VAL A 59 2.47 -12.06 32.99
CA VAL A 59 2.48 -12.41 34.40
C VAL A 59 3.81 -12.01 35.05
N ILE A 60 4.92 -12.45 34.45
CA ILE A 60 6.30 -12.08 34.81
C ILE A 60 7.19 -12.26 33.59
N THR A 61 7.96 -11.24 33.23
CA THR A 61 8.79 -11.31 32.02
C THR A 61 10.05 -10.47 32.16
N ASP A 62 11.08 -10.83 31.39
CA ASP A 62 12.28 -10.02 31.16
C ASP A 62 12.10 -9.05 29.97
N ILE A 63 11.10 -9.26 29.11
CA ILE A 63 10.77 -8.45 27.94
C ILE A 63 9.26 -8.21 27.84
N ASN A 64 8.84 -6.96 27.72
CA ASN A 64 7.43 -6.58 27.65
C ASN A 64 6.97 -6.52 26.19
N THR A 65 6.46 -7.61 25.64
CA THR A 65 6.09 -7.67 24.22
C THR A 65 4.58 -7.63 24.01
N TRP A 66 4.13 -7.38 22.79
CA TRP A 66 2.72 -7.47 22.43
C TRP A 66 2.57 -7.83 20.96
N HIS A 67 1.46 -8.50 20.65
CA HIS A 67 1.05 -8.78 19.28
C HIS A 67 0.05 -7.74 18.81
N LYS A 68 0.21 -7.23 17.59
CA LYS A 68 -0.81 -6.38 17.00
C LYS A 68 -0.82 -6.39 15.48
N TYR A 69 -2.00 -6.64 14.92
CA TYR A 69 -2.30 -6.43 13.51
C TYR A 69 -3.24 -5.23 13.35
N LEU A 70 -2.85 -4.26 12.51
CA LEU A 70 -3.58 -3.01 12.33
C LEU A 70 -3.54 -2.55 10.87
N PRO A 71 -4.62 -1.90 10.39
CA PRO A 71 -4.55 -1.05 9.21
C PRO A 71 -3.54 0.09 9.41
N ALA A 72 -2.87 0.51 8.35
CA ALA A 72 -1.77 1.48 8.36
C ALA A 72 -2.08 2.74 9.17
N ARG A 73 -3.31 3.25 8.98
CA ARG A 73 -3.81 4.48 9.59
C ARG A 73 -3.96 4.42 11.10
N GLN A 74 -3.82 3.26 11.74
CA GLN A 74 -3.97 3.10 13.18
C GLN A 74 -2.63 3.00 13.93
N TRP A 75 -1.52 2.75 13.24
CA TRP A 75 -0.22 2.53 13.90
C TRP A 75 0.24 3.71 14.74
N ALA A 76 0.18 4.94 14.22
CA ALA A 76 0.64 6.12 14.95
C ALA A 76 -0.03 6.25 16.33
N GLY A 77 -1.37 6.27 16.36
CA GLY A 77 -2.11 6.40 17.61
C GLY A 77 -2.00 5.17 18.53
N PHE A 78 -1.83 3.97 17.96
CA PHE A 78 -1.59 2.77 18.75
C PHE A 78 -0.22 2.80 19.43
N LEU A 79 0.84 3.17 18.72
CA LEU A 79 2.18 3.26 19.29
C LEU A 79 2.27 4.40 20.33
N ASP A 80 1.61 5.54 20.09
CA ASP A 80 1.43 6.59 21.10
C ASP A 80 0.81 6.03 22.38
N MET A 81 -0.25 5.22 22.27
CA MET A 81 -0.89 4.57 23.42
C MET A 81 0.07 3.62 24.14
N ILE A 82 0.83 2.79 23.41
CA ILE A 82 1.82 1.89 24.01
C ILE A 82 2.84 2.69 24.82
N VAL A 83 3.47 3.70 24.22
CA VAL A 83 4.51 4.50 24.87
C VAL A 83 3.97 5.19 26.12
N ASN A 84 2.76 5.77 26.06
CA ASN A 84 2.15 6.47 27.18
C ASN A 84 1.77 5.56 28.36
N ASN A 85 1.54 4.27 28.11
CA ASN A 85 1.11 3.33 29.14
C ASN A 85 2.23 2.40 29.63
N THR A 86 3.42 2.46 29.04
CA THR A 86 4.49 1.49 29.32
C THR A 86 5.64 2.17 30.06
N TYR A 87 5.64 2.02 31.39
CA TYR A 87 6.61 2.63 32.31
C TYR A 87 6.75 1.79 33.59
N PRO A 88 7.87 1.91 34.35
CA PRO A 88 8.03 1.20 35.61
C PRO A 88 6.87 1.46 36.59
N GLY A 89 6.19 0.40 37.02
CA GLY A 89 5.00 0.46 37.87
C GLY A 89 3.67 0.41 37.11
N SER A 90 3.66 0.45 35.78
CA SER A 90 2.43 0.31 34.99
C SER A 90 1.91 -1.13 35.01
N GLY A 91 0.60 -1.30 35.23
CA GLY A 91 -0.09 -2.58 35.06
C GLY A 91 -0.52 -2.86 33.61
N PHE A 92 -0.26 -1.95 32.66
CA PHE A 92 -0.61 -2.14 31.26
C PHE A 92 0.17 -3.31 30.65
N ASN A 93 -0.52 -4.19 29.91
CA ASN A 93 0.02 -5.45 29.36
C ASN A 93 0.36 -6.52 30.42
N PHE A 94 -0.12 -6.37 31.66
CA PHE A 94 0.06 -7.35 32.72
C PHE A 94 -1.28 -7.80 33.32
N THR A 95 -1.32 -9.05 33.73
CA THR A 95 -2.36 -9.63 34.59
C THR A 95 -2.45 -8.89 35.92
N GLU A 96 -3.65 -8.91 36.52
CA GLU A 96 -3.97 -8.14 37.73
C GLU A 96 -2.94 -8.32 38.85
N GLY A 97 -2.47 -7.20 39.40
CA GLY A 97 -1.49 -7.16 40.50
C GLY A 97 -0.02 -7.25 40.05
N ASN A 98 0.25 -7.60 38.78
CA ASN A 98 1.59 -7.54 38.20
C ASN A 98 1.79 -6.20 37.48
N VAL A 99 3.04 -5.75 37.42
CA VAL A 99 3.41 -4.47 36.79
C VAL A 99 4.73 -4.60 36.04
N GLN A 100 4.90 -3.75 35.03
CA GLN A 100 6.18 -3.56 34.38
C GLN A 100 7.20 -3.00 35.38
N LYS A 101 8.44 -3.45 35.24
CA LYS A 101 9.63 -2.87 35.86
C LYS A 101 10.40 -2.08 34.79
N ASN A 102 11.64 -2.48 34.51
CA ASN A 102 12.52 -1.86 33.52
C ASN A 102 12.72 -2.75 32.28
N GLN A 103 11.82 -3.70 32.02
CA GLN A 103 11.89 -4.55 30.83
C GLN A 103 11.82 -3.68 29.56
N PRO A 104 12.68 -3.93 28.56
CA PRO A 104 12.52 -3.34 27.24
C PRO A 104 11.19 -3.80 26.62
N MET A 105 10.64 -2.97 25.76
CA MET A 105 9.31 -3.17 25.18
C MET A 105 9.44 -3.28 23.65
N PHE A 106 8.78 -4.23 23.01
CA PHE A 106 8.75 -4.31 21.53
C PHE A 106 7.56 -5.11 21.02
N ASN A 107 7.19 -4.92 19.75
CA ASN A 107 6.11 -5.70 19.15
C ASN A 107 6.65 -7.05 18.65
N SER A 108 6.25 -8.17 19.25
CA SER A 108 6.76 -9.50 18.89
C SER A 108 5.98 -10.19 17.76
N GLU A 109 4.90 -9.57 17.28
CA GLU A 109 4.13 -10.07 16.14
C GLU A 109 3.25 -8.96 15.53
N CYS A 110 3.59 -8.51 14.31
CA CYS A 110 2.86 -7.44 13.64
C CYS A 110 2.65 -7.63 12.14
N GLY A 111 1.64 -6.92 11.62
CA GLY A 111 1.35 -6.85 10.19
C GLY A 111 -0.04 -6.27 9.93
N ALA A 112 -0.52 -6.43 8.70
CA ALA A 112 -1.86 -6.00 8.30
C ALA A 112 -2.87 -7.15 8.21
N VAL A 113 -2.40 -8.41 8.13
CA VAL A 113 -3.22 -9.57 7.76
C VAL A 113 -4.50 -9.72 8.59
N TRP A 114 -4.45 -9.47 9.90
CA TRP A 114 -5.62 -9.51 10.80
C TRP A 114 -6.17 -8.13 11.18
N GLY A 115 -5.64 -7.05 10.61
CA GLY A 115 -6.11 -5.67 10.84
C GLY A 115 -7.38 -5.32 10.08
N TYR A 116 -7.72 -6.10 9.05
CA TYR A 116 -8.85 -5.87 8.15
C TYR A 116 -9.97 -6.90 8.39
N SER A 117 -11.22 -6.46 8.24
CA SER A 117 -12.38 -7.32 8.37
C SER A 117 -12.36 -8.40 7.29
N GLY A 118 -12.34 -9.68 7.71
CA GLY A 118 -12.22 -10.82 6.81
C GLY A 118 -10.80 -11.19 6.38
N SER A 119 -9.76 -10.64 7.03
CA SER A 119 -8.34 -10.74 6.64
C SER A 119 -8.00 -9.99 5.35
N THR A 120 -6.76 -9.52 5.20
CA THR A 120 -6.31 -8.91 3.92
C THR A 120 -6.28 -9.92 2.77
N GLY A 121 -6.02 -11.19 3.08
CA GLY A 121 -5.56 -12.18 2.11
C GLY A 121 -4.28 -11.70 1.39
N ASP A 122 -4.11 -12.03 0.11
CA ASP A 122 -2.95 -11.58 -0.69
C ASP A 122 -3.17 -10.14 -1.18
N ILE A 123 -2.31 -9.23 -0.72
CA ILE A 123 -2.30 -7.80 -1.07
C ILE A 123 -0.85 -7.34 -1.23
N ASP A 124 -0.65 -6.18 -1.85
CA ASP A 124 0.58 -5.41 -1.68
C ASP A 124 0.87 -5.14 -0.20
N ILE A 125 1.86 -5.83 0.37
CA ILE A 125 2.24 -5.65 1.77
C ILE A 125 2.99 -4.34 2.03
N THR A 126 3.57 -3.73 0.99
CA THR A 126 4.57 -2.67 1.16
C THR A 126 3.97 -1.37 1.65
N TRP A 127 2.75 -1.03 1.26
CA TRP A 127 2.08 0.18 1.73
C TRP A 127 1.88 0.18 3.25
N GLU A 128 1.28 -0.90 3.74
CA GLU A 128 1.03 -1.14 5.15
C GLU A 128 2.35 -1.21 5.94
N TYR A 129 3.29 -2.00 5.41
CA TYR A 129 4.59 -2.21 6.05
C TYR A 129 5.38 -0.91 6.14
N HIS A 130 5.42 -0.10 5.08
CA HIS A 130 6.15 1.16 5.05
C HIS A 130 5.65 2.16 6.08
N ILE A 131 4.32 2.36 6.16
CA ILE A 131 3.73 3.25 7.17
C ILE A 131 4.01 2.72 8.58
N MET A 132 3.82 1.41 8.79
CA MET A 132 4.12 0.78 10.07
C MET A 132 5.57 1.01 10.51
N ILE A 133 6.55 0.79 9.63
CA ILE A 133 7.97 1.01 9.94
C ILE A 133 8.27 2.48 10.20
N ASN A 134 7.72 3.40 9.41
CA ASN A 134 7.86 4.83 9.69
C ASN A 134 7.36 5.17 11.09
N GLU A 135 6.24 4.59 11.54
CA GLU A 135 5.73 4.83 12.89
C GLU A 135 6.61 4.18 13.97
N PHE A 136 7.07 2.93 13.83
CA PHE A 136 8.02 2.33 14.78
C PHE A 136 9.30 3.16 14.91
N ARG A 137 9.84 3.65 13.78
CA ARG A 137 11.07 4.44 13.74
C ARG A 137 10.94 5.83 14.39
N LYS A 138 9.72 6.37 14.52
CA LYS A 138 9.43 7.59 15.28
C LYS A 138 9.41 7.37 16.81
N HIS A 139 9.31 6.11 17.26
CA HIS A 139 9.17 5.74 18.67
C HIS A 139 10.38 4.92 19.16
N PRO A 140 11.59 5.51 19.32
CA PRO A 140 12.82 4.77 19.63
C PRO A 140 12.80 4.07 21.00
N ILE A 141 11.85 4.41 21.88
CA ILE A 141 11.64 3.68 23.14
C ILE A 141 11.08 2.26 22.93
N ILE A 142 10.47 2.01 21.77
CA ILE A 142 10.05 0.67 21.33
C ILE A 142 11.27 0.00 20.70
N ALA A 143 11.80 -1.01 21.39
CA ALA A 143 13.09 -1.62 21.10
C ALA A 143 13.11 -2.54 19.86
N GLY A 144 11.98 -2.68 19.15
CA GLY A 144 11.92 -3.46 17.92
C GLY A 144 10.51 -3.84 17.48
N PHE A 145 10.47 -4.65 16.43
CA PHE A 145 9.28 -5.28 15.91
C PHE A 145 9.65 -6.63 15.26
N LEU A 146 8.69 -7.56 15.20
CA LEU A 146 8.78 -8.78 14.42
C LEU A 146 7.60 -8.84 13.45
N PHE A 147 7.89 -8.60 12.17
CA PHE A 147 6.89 -8.66 11.12
C PHE A 147 6.55 -10.11 10.79
N THR A 148 5.27 -10.46 10.90
CA THR A 148 4.72 -11.71 10.40
C THR A 148 4.30 -11.44 8.96
N GLU A 149 4.98 -11.94 7.93
CA GLU A 149 5.95 -13.06 8.00
C GLU A 149 7.06 -12.97 6.96
N PHE A 150 8.06 -13.85 7.09
CA PHE A 150 9.19 -13.90 6.16
C PHE A 150 8.78 -14.47 4.79
N HIS A 151 7.86 -15.43 4.78
CA HIS A 151 7.34 -16.07 3.56
C HIS A 151 5.87 -16.42 3.75
N ASP A 152 5.08 -16.42 2.68
CA ASP A 152 3.67 -16.81 2.77
C ASP A 152 3.52 -18.23 3.37
N VAL A 153 2.40 -18.47 4.05
CA VAL A 153 1.93 -19.80 4.49
C VAL A 153 0.61 -20.16 3.82
N ILE A 154 0.09 -21.37 4.09
CA ILE A 154 -1.06 -21.99 3.37
C ILE A 154 -2.39 -21.21 3.51
N ASN A 155 -2.43 -20.16 4.32
CA ASN A 155 -3.62 -19.35 4.61
C ASN A 155 -3.30 -17.88 4.92
N GLU A 156 -2.03 -17.46 4.81
CA GLU A 156 -1.60 -16.08 5.04
C GLU A 156 -0.59 -15.74 3.93
N TRP A 157 -0.81 -14.62 3.26
CA TRP A 157 0.01 -14.19 2.13
C TRP A 157 0.77 -12.90 2.45
N ASN A 158 1.21 -12.78 3.70
CA ASN A 158 1.85 -11.56 4.21
C ASN A 158 3.40 -11.62 4.13
N GLY A 159 3.95 -12.61 3.43
CA GLY A 159 5.37 -12.87 3.35
C GLY A 159 6.14 -11.90 2.46
N TYR A 160 7.44 -11.69 2.71
CA TYR A 160 8.35 -11.07 1.73
C TYR A 160 8.54 -11.94 0.49
N TYR A 161 8.45 -13.25 0.67
CA TYR A 161 8.52 -14.26 -0.38
C TYR A 161 7.22 -15.03 -0.46
N ARG A 162 6.94 -15.60 -1.63
CA ARG A 162 5.86 -16.57 -1.79
C ARG A 162 6.11 -17.85 -0.98
N LEU A 163 5.08 -18.68 -0.81
CA LEU A 163 5.16 -19.97 -0.10
C LEU A 163 6.27 -20.87 -0.65
N ASN A 164 6.43 -20.88 -1.97
CA ASN A 164 7.47 -21.62 -2.71
C ASN A 164 8.82 -20.88 -2.79
N ARG A 165 8.97 -19.75 -2.09
CA ARG A 165 10.16 -18.89 -2.03
C ARG A 165 10.48 -18.10 -3.30
N THR A 166 9.56 -18.03 -4.27
CA THR A 166 9.72 -17.07 -5.36
C THR A 166 9.57 -15.64 -4.85
N GLU A 167 10.23 -14.71 -5.53
CA GLU A 167 10.28 -13.30 -5.15
C GLU A 167 8.95 -12.59 -5.43
N LYS A 168 8.59 -11.65 -4.55
CA LYS A 168 7.56 -10.64 -4.80
C LYS A 168 8.24 -9.38 -5.35
N GLU A 169 7.52 -8.62 -6.16
CA GLU A 169 7.93 -7.27 -6.56
C GLU A 169 7.31 -6.23 -5.63
N PHE A 170 8.08 -5.21 -5.27
CA PHE A 170 7.67 -4.20 -4.29
C PHE A 170 7.47 -2.80 -4.89
N GLY A 171 8.13 -2.46 -6.00
CA GLY A 171 7.92 -1.19 -6.71
C GLY A 171 8.39 0.08 -5.98
N LEU A 172 9.16 -0.05 -4.88
CA LEU A 172 9.64 1.08 -4.07
C LEU A 172 10.65 1.97 -4.82
N ASP A 173 11.44 1.37 -5.70
CA ASP A 173 12.51 2.02 -6.47
C ASP A 173 11.98 3.05 -7.48
N GLU A 174 10.71 2.93 -7.89
CA GLU A 174 10.04 3.91 -8.74
C GLU A 174 9.91 5.29 -8.04
N PHE A 175 9.77 5.28 -6.71
CA PHE A 175 9.57 6.48 -5.90
C PHE A 175 10.85 6.98 -5.23
N CYS A 176 11.81 6.10 -4.98
CA CYS A 176 13.15 6.48 -4.53
C CYS A 176 14.18 5.55 -5.18
N PRO A 177 14.95 6.01 -6.19
CA PRO A 177 15.82 5.14 -6.98
C PRO A 177 16.75 4.25 -6.14
N GLY A 178 16.66 2.93 -6.36
CA GLY A 178 17.43 1.92 -5.65
C GLY A 178 16.89 1.53 -4.28
N MET A 179 15.72 2.04 -3.87
CA MET A 179 15.05 1.64 -2.64
C MET A 179 14.55 0.21 -2.74
N THR A 180 14.76 -0.55 -1.68
CA THR A 180 14.32 -1.94 -1.52
C THR A 180 13.72 -2.13 -0.14
N ILE A 181 13.16 -3.31 0.13
CA ILE A 181 12.67 -3.63 1.47
C ILE A 181 13.76 -3.58 2.55
N LYS A 182 15.05 -3.69 2.17
CA LYS A 182 16.19 -3.58 3.10
C LYS A 182 16.30 -2.18 3.71
N ASP A 183 15.85 -1.15 3.00
CA ASP A 183 15.88 0.22 3.51
C ASP A 183 14.98 0.35 4.76
N PHE A 184 13.88 -0.40 4.86
CA PHE A 184 13.03 -0.47 6.07
C PHE A 184 13.74 -1.02 7.31
N HIS A 185 14.86 -1.71 7.13
CA HIS A 185 15.65 -2.31 8.20
C HIS A 185 17.00 -1.62 8.46
N SER A 186 17.26 -0.47 7.82
CA SER A 186 18.54 0.26 7.97
C SER A 186 18.65 0.92 9.34
N ASP A 187 19.78 0.78 10.05
CA ASP A 187 19.96 1.33 11.41
C ASP A 187 19.84 2.86 11.50
N LEU A 188 20.21 3.55 10.43
CA LEU A 188 19.92 4.96 10.20
C LEU A 188 18.78 5.04 9.18
N TYR A 189 17.70 5.74 9.54
CA TYR A 189 16.47 5.72 8.76
C TYR A 189 15.86 7.13 8.65
N VAL A 190 15.76 7.67 7.43
CA VAL A 190 15.11 8.97 7.19
C VAL A 190 13.62 8.77 7.01
N ILE A 191 12.83 9.68 7.57
CA ILE A 191 11.36 9.68 7.49
C ILE A 191 10.90 11.04 6.95
N PRO A 192 10.56 11.14 5.67
CA PRO A 192 9.90 12.32 5.13
C PRO A 192 8.37 12.23 5.35
N GLY A 193 7.73 13.38 5.56
CA GLY A 193 6.28 13.47 5.62
C GLY A 193 5.66 12.97 6.92
N LYS A 194 4.35 13.19 7.04
CA LYS A 194 3.57 12.80 8.23
C LYS A 194 2.92 11.43 8.05
N ASP A 195 2.16 11.29 6.97
CA ASP A 195 1.44 10.09 6.54
C ASP A 195 1.26 10.15 5.01
N PHE A 196 0.79 9.08 4.37
CA PHE A 196 0.71 8.99 2.90
C PHE A 196 -0.63 9.43 2.31
N PHE A 197 -1.53 9.98 3.11
CA PHE A 197 -2.92 10.22 2.72
C PHE A 197 -3.22 11.71 2.48
N GLN A 198 -2.19 12.48 2.16
CA GLN A 198 -2.27 13.93 2.06
C GLN A 198 -2.67 14.40 0.66
N THR A 199 -3.60 15.35 0.63
CA THR A 199 -3.99 16.09 -0.57
C THR A 199 -3.91 17.58 -0.27
N TYR A 200 -3.20 18.32 -1.12
CA TYR A 200 -3.03 19.77 -1.01
C TYR A 200 -3.65 20.47 -2.22
N LYS A 201 -4.03 21.74 -2.05
CA LYS A 201 -4.38 22.60 -3.19
C LYS A 201 -3.11 23.06 -3.91
N SER A 202 -3.22 23.37 -5.19
CA SER A 202 -2.14 23.97 -5.97
C SER A 202 -1.67 25.32 -5.41
N GLY A 203 -0.41 25.68 -5.66
CA GLY A 203 0.20 26.95 -5.22
C GLY A 203 0.29 27.12 -3.69
N THR A 204 -0.02 26.08 -2.91
CA THR A 204 -0.05 26.14 -1.44
C THR A 204 1.35 25.91 -0.89
N LYS A 205 1.78 26.75 0.05
CA LYS A 205 3.00 26.51 0.83
C LYS A 205 2.74 25.43 1.88
N ILE A 206 3.43 24.31 1.75
CA ILE A 206 3.38 23.18 2.67
C ILE A 206 4.72 23.03 3.40
N LYS A 207 4.66 22.39 4.57
CA LYS A 207 5.84 22.04 5.38
C LYS A 207 5.94 20.52 5.43
N VAL A 208 6.95 19.97 4.76
CA VAL A 208 7.23 18.53 4.81
C VAL A 208 8.12 18.26 6.01
N PRO A 209 7.62 17.62 7.08
CA PRO A 209 8.46 17.24 8.21
C PRO A 209 9.49 16.20 7.75
N ILE A 210 10.68 16.24 8.31
CA ILE A 210 11.72 15.25 8.10
C ILE A 210 12.27 14.88 9.47
N GLY A 211 12.37 13.58 9.73
CA GLY A 211 13.06 13.06 10.91
C GLY A 211 14.08 12.00 10.53
N ILE A 212 15.03 11.78 11.43
CA ILE A 212 16.01 10.70 11.32
C ILE A 212 15.93 9.86 12.57
N SER A 213 15.66 8.57 12.39
CA SER A 213 15.78 7.56 13.42
C SER A 213 17.18 6.97 13.36
N ALA A 214 17.86 6.91 14.51
CA ALA A 214 19.12 6.21 14.67
C ALA A 214 18.95 5.15 15.74
N VAL A 215 19.17 3.88 15.41
CA VAL A 215 19.15 2.75 16.38
C VAL A 215 20.52 2.11 16.55
N THR A 216 21.57 2.90 16.34
CA THR A 216 22.97 2.47 16.37
C THR A 216 23.85 3.58 16.95
N ASP A 217 25.00 3.20 17.50
CA ASP A 217 26.09 4.12 17.83
C ASP A 217 26.99 4.42 16.62
N ASP A 218 26.90 3.60 15.56
CA ASP A 218 27.69 3.75 14.33
C ASP A 218 27.06 4.80 13.41
N ILE A 219 27.32 6.06 13.76
CA ILE A 219 26.78 7.23 13.06
C ILE A 219 27.94 7.98 12.40
N PRO A 220 27.93 8.15 11.06
CA PRO A 220 28.92 8.97 10.37
C PRO A 220 29.03 10.38 10.95
N GLU A 221 30.22 10.97 10.84
CA GLU A 221 30.47 12.31 11.40
C GLU A 221 29.60 13.38 10.73
N ILE A 222 29.33 13.21 9.44
CA ILE A 222 28.47 14.08 8.65
C ILE A 222 27.43 13.21 7.96
N ILE A 223 26.15 13.49 8.23
CA ILE A 223 25.04 12.92 7.48
C ILE A 223 24.40 14.01 6.64
N THR A 224 24.17 13.69 5.37
CA THR A 224 23.41 14.55 4.46
C THR A 224 22.09 13.88 4.11
N VAL A 225 20.97 14.54 4.44
CA VAL A 225 19.69 14.20 3.83
C VAL A 225 19.66 14.87 2.46
N ARG A 226 19.71 14.09 1.37
CA ARG A 226 19.38 14.60 0.03
C ARG A 226 17.93 14.31 -0.29
N TYR A 227 17.27 15.26 -0.94
CA TYR A 227 15.91 15.04 -1.39
C TYR A 227 15.67 15.58 -2.80
N SER A 228 14.77 14.92 -3.51
CA SER A 228 14.22 15.35 -4.79
C SER A 228 12.70 15.32 -4.75
N LEU A 229 12.09 16.21 -5.52
CA LEU A 229 10.66 16.31 -5.72
C LEU A 229 10.39 16.12 -7.21
N PHE A 230 9.55 15.14 -7.51
CA PHE A 230 9.06 14.88 -8.85
C PHE A 230 7.62 14.39 -8.77
N GLY A 231 6.95 14.27 -9.90
CA GLY A 231 5.59 13.78 -9.93
C GLY A 231 5.11 13.40 -11.31
N TRP A 232 3.87 12.93 -11.37
CA TRP A 232 3.12 12.71 -12.60
C TRP A 232 1.95 13.67 -12.63
N ASP A 233 1.72 14.31 -13.77
CA ASP A 233 0.60 15.21 -13.94
C ASP A 233 -0.67 14.51 -14.44
N PHE A 234 -1.73 15.30 -14.62
CA PHE A 234 -3.05 14.85 -15.03
C PHE A 234 -3.15 14.29 -16.46
N ILE A 235 -2.04 14.21 -17.21
CA ILE A 235 -1.95 13.48 -18.50
C ILE A 235 -0.92 12.35 -18.46
N GLY A 236 -0.43 11.99 -17.26
CA GLY A 236 0.51 10.91 -17.02
C GLY A 236 1.98 11.25 -17.26
N GLU A 237 2.32 12.53 -17.49
CA GLU A 237 3.71 12.91 -17.78
C GLU A 237 4.50 13.12 -16.49
N LYS A 238 5.67 12.47 -16.42
CA LYS A 238 6.61 12.65 -15.32
C LYS A 238 7.30 14.00 -15.44
N PHE A 239 7.44 14.72 -14.33
CA PHE A 239 8.18 15.98 -14.29
C PHE A 239 8.98 16.11 -12.99
N GLU A 240 10.14 16.75 -13.10
CA GLU A 240 10.93 17.18 -11.95
C GLU A 240 10.38 18.51 -11.42
N PHE A 241 10.45 18.70 -10.10
CA PHE A 241 9.88 19.86 -9.43
C PHE A 241 10.88 20.59 -8.53
N GLY A 242 11.81 19.87 -7.93
CA GLY A 242 12.85 20.50 -7.12
C GLY A 242 13.75 19.49 -6.42
N SER A 243 14.75 20.00 -5.71
CA SER A 243 15.67 19.19 -4.93
C SER A 243 16.36 20.04 -3.87
N GLY A 244 16.99 19.40 -2.90
CA GLY A 244 17.82 20.08 -1.91
C GLY A 244 18.55 19.09 -1.01
N SER A 245 19.21 19.65 0.01
CA SER A 245 19.92 18.84 0.99
C SER A 245 19.98 19.52 2.34
N ILE A 246 20.01 18.73 3.41
CA ILE A 246 20.14 19.18 4.80
C ILE A 246 21.29 18.38 5.43
N ILE A 247 22.29 19.09 5.97
CA ILE A 247 23.35 18.47 6.76
C ILE A 247 22.85 18.35 8.20
N THR A 248 23.05 17.19 8.82
CA THR A 248 22.62 16.91 10.18
C THR A 248 23.46 15.80 10.81
N LYS A 249 23.26 15.58 12.10
CA LYS A 249 23.84 14.49 12.88
C LYS A 249 22.82 14.07 13.94
N PRO A 250 22.18 12.90 13.85
CA PRO A 250 21.31 12.37 14.90
C PRO A 250 22.16 11.86 16.08
N ASP A 251 21.55 11.80 17.26
CA ASP A 251 22.14 11.15 18.43
C ASP A 251 21.79 9.65 18.41
N PRO A 252 22.67 8.76 18.91
CA PRO A 252 22.38 7.32 19.00
C PRO A 252 21.09 7.02 19.75
N PHE A 253 20.33 6.04 19.25
CA PHE A 253 19.06 5.57 19.85
C PHE A 253 18.01 6.68 20.02
N THR A 254 17.97 7.65 19.09
CA THR A 254 16.99 8.74 19.09
C THR A 254 16.22 8.84 17.78
N PHE A 255 15.10 9.55 17.83
CA PHE A 255 14.44 10.09 16.67
C PHE A 255 14.62 11.61 16.69
N LYS A 256 15.41 12.14 15.76
CA LYS A 256 15.70 13.56 15.63
C LYS A 256 14.83 14.19 14.55
N GLU A 257 13.91 15.06 14.97
CA GLU A 257 13.18 15.93 14.05
C GLU A 257 14.10 17.03 13.51
N LEU A 258 14.02 17.27 12.20
CA LEU A 258 14.72 18.36 11.52
C LEU A 258 13.74 19.51 11.24
N PRO A 259 14.24 20.74 11.00
CA PRO A 259 13.41 21.80 10.43
C PRO A 259 12.71 21.29 9.14
N PRO A 260 11.40 21.49 9.00
CA PRO A 260 10.66 20.99 7.85
C PRO A 260 11.10 21.69 6.56
N VAL A 261 11.02 20.98 5.44
CA VAL A 261 11.26 21.56 4.12
C VAL A 261 10.00 22.29 3.65
N GLU A 262 10.15 23.58 3.35
CA GLU A 262 9.06 24.37 2.78
C GLU A 262 9.00 24.20 1.26
N ILE A 263 7.83 23.83 0.75
CA ILE A 263 7.57 23.63 -0.67
C ILE A 263 6.30 24.39 -1.04
N THR A 264 6.30 25.06 -2.19
CA THR A 264 5.07 25.53 -2.83
C THR A 264 4.60 24.43 -3.78
N THR A 265 3.38 23.93 -3.64
CA THR A 265 2.86 22.88 -4.52
C THR A 265 2.72 23.37 -5.97
N PRO A 266 2.87 22.48 -6.98
CA PRO A 266 2.69 22.83 -8.38
C PRO A 266 1.30 23.41 -8.67
N GLU A 267 1.21 24.23 -9.72
CA GLU A 267 -0.07 24.79 -10.18
C GLU A 267 -0.99 23.74 -10.83
N LYS A 268 -0.40 22.68 -11.38
CA LYS A 268 -1.12 21.61 -12.08
C LYS A 268 -1.51 20.46 -11.14
N SER A 269 -2.66 19.85 -11.43
CA SER A 269 -3.04 18.59 -10.77
C SER A 269 -1.97 17.53 -10.98
N SER A 270 -1.54 16.91 -9.89
CA SER A 270 -0.42 15.98 -9.91
C SER A 270 -0.41 15.04 -8.70
N LEU A 271 0.26 13.91 -8.89
CA LEU A 271 0.74 13.05 -7.82
C LEU A 271 2.22 13.38 -7.65
N MET A 272 2.60 13.83 -6.46
CA MET A 272 3.96 14.25 -6.12
C MET A 272 4.62 13.26 -5.19
N ILE A 273 5.93 13.09 -5.36
CA ILE A 273 6.80 12.26 -4.54
C ILE A 273 7.92 13.13 -3.99
N PHE A 274 8.03 13.20 -2.67
CA PHE A 274 9.21 13.70 -1.97
C PHE A 274 10.12 12.50 -1.68
N SER A 275 11.16 12.31 -2.48
CA SER A 275 12.14 11.24 -2.33
C SER A 275 13.29 11.72 -1.44
N ALA A 276 13.65 10.96 -0.41
CA ALA A 276 14.70 11.30 0.55
C ALA A 276 15.74 10.18 0.67
N MET A 277 17.01 10.56 0.73
CA MET A 277 18.15 9.66 0.91
C MET A 277 19.05 10.18 2.02
N LEU A 278 19.59 9.27 2.83
CA LEU A 278 20.71 9.56 3.74
C LEU A 278 22.02 9.19 3.06
N GLU A 279 22.97 10.11 3.10
CA GLU A 279 24.34 9.91 2.63
C GLU A 279 25.36 10.19 3.74
N ASP A 280 26.44 9.42 3.74
CA ASP A 280 27.65 9.70 4.53
C ASP A 280 28.49 10.84 3.91
N GLU A 281 29.63 11.17 4.52
CA GLU A 281 30.56 12.18 4.02
C GLU A 281 31.19 11.87 2.65
N ASN A 282 31.16 10.61 2.22
CA ASN A 282 31.69 10.14 0.94
C ASN A 282 30.62 10.11 -0.16
N GLY A 283 29.36 10.40 0.17
CA GLY A 283 28.22 10.29 -0.72
C GLY A 283 27.67 8.86 -0.87
N SER A 284 28.07 7.94 0.01
CA SER A 284 27.51 6.58 0.03
C SER A 284 26.10 6.64 0.60
N ILE A 285 25.14 6.02 -0.10
CA ILE A 285 23.75 6.01 0.34
C ILE A 285 23.58 4.98 1.46
N ILE A 286 23.15 5.48 2.63
CA ILE A 286 22.89 4.70 3.85
C ILE A 286 21.45 4.20 3.85
N ASN A 287 20.50 5.06 3.48
CA ASN A 287 19.07 4.75 3.56
C ASN A 287 18.26 5.56 2.54
N ARG A 288 17.12 5.00 2.13
CA ARG A 288 16.16 5.61 1.20
C ARG A 288 14.75 5.56 1.77
N ASN A 289 13.99 6.61 1.54
CA ASN A 289 12.57 6.69 1.89
C ASN A 289 11.86 7.71 0.97
N PHE A 290 10.53 7.76 0.98
CA PHE A 290 9.77 8.77 0.26
C PHE A 290 8.44 9.09 0.95
N PHE A 291 7.86 10.23 0.57
CA PHE A 291 6.55 10.69 1.00
C PHE A 291 5.71 11.11 -0.22
N PRO A 292 4.61 10.40 -0.52
CA PRO A 292 3.70 10.76 -1.59
C PRO A 292 2.61 11.74 -1.13
N PHE A 293 2.20 12.65 -2.01
CA PHE A 293 1.03 13.50 -1.79
C PHE A 293 0.35 13.90 -3.10
N LYS A 294 -0.96 14.11 -3.04
CA LYS A 294 -1.75 14.63 -4.17
C LYS A 294 -1.78 16.16 -4.16
N VAL A 295 -1.80 16.73 -5.36
CA VAL A 295 -2.05 18.16 -5.58
C VAL A 295 -3.29 18.30 -6.45
N GLU A 296 -4.29 19.00 -5.92
CA GLU A 296 -5.49 19.41 -6.65
C GLU A 296 -5.25 20.79 -7.25
N GLY A 297 -5.04 20.84 -8.56
CA GLY A 297 -4.70 22.06 -9.29
C GLY A 297 -5.45 22.20 -10.61
N SER A 298 -4.88 23.02 -11.48
CA SER A 298 -5.38 23.20 -12.84
C SER A 298 -5.14 21.95 -13.69
N THR A 299 -6.13 21.59 -14.50
CA THR A 299 -6.00 20.64 -15.62
C THR A 299 -6.04 21.35 -16.98
N ASN A 300 -6.02 22.69 -16.98
CA ASN A 300 -6.02 23.48 -18.21
C ASN A 300 -4.65 23.44 -18.88
N ILE A 301 -4.66 23.18 -20.19
CA ILE A 301 -3.50 23.26 -21.08
C ILE A 301 -3.86 24.15 -22.29
N GLU A 302 -2.87 24.59 -23.05
CA GLU A 302 -3.10 25.34 -24.30
C GLU A 302 -3.84 24.50 -25.35
N ASP A 303 -3.55 23.19 -25.34
CA ASP A 303 -4.23 22.16 -26.13
C ASP A 303 -5.66 21.90 -25.63
N HIS A 304 -6.46 21.19 -26.42
CA HIS A 304 -7.78 20.76 -25.95
C HIS A 304 -7.69 19.39 -25.27
N LEU A 305 -8.16 19.32 -24.03
CA LEU A 305 -8.24 18.11 -23.24
C LEU A 305 -9.69 17.68 -23.09
N ILE A 306 -9.99 16.42 -23.39
CA ILE A 306 -11.32 15.83 -23.17
C ILE A 306 -11.13 14.55 -22.37
N THR A 307 -11.71 14.49 -21.17
CA THR A 307 -11.56 13.34 -20.27
C THR A 307 -12.86 12.61 -20.02
N LEU A 308 -12.77 11.30 -19.78
CA LEU A 308 -13.88 10.44 -19.37
C LEU A 308 -13.44 9.53 -18.24
N LYS A 309 -14.27 9.45 -17.19
CA LYS A 309 -14.07 8.50 -16.09
C LYS A 309 -14.18 7.05 -16.58
N PRO A 310 -13.46 6.10 -15.97
CA PRO A 310 -13.50 4.70 -16.38
C PRO A 310 -14.90 4.10 -16.43
N ASN A 311 -15.78 4.44 -15.47
CA ASN A 311 -17.16 3.95 -15.41
C ASN A 311 -18.14 4.66 -16.37
N LYS A 312 -17.67 5.56 -17.23
CA LYS A 312 -18.48 6.26 -18.25
C LYS A 312 -18.35 5.63 -19.64
N TYR A 313 -18.01 4.35 -19.70
CA TYR A 313 -18.12 3.59 -20.96
C TYR A 313 -19.57 3.65 -21.47
N SER A 314 -19.71 3.80 -22.78
CA SER A 314 -20.99 3.86 -23.50
C SER A 314 -21.53 2.46 -23.81
N ASP A 315 -20.64 1.49 -23.95
CA ASP A 315 -20.98 0.08 -24.14
C ASP A 315 -19.88 -0.83 -23.58
N ALA A 316 -20.24 -2.05 -23.17
CA ALA A 316 -19.32 -3.04 -22.67
C ALA A 316 -19.85 -4.46 -22.87
N SER A 317 -18.99 -5.37 -23.31
CA SER A 317 -19.31 -6.80 -23.42
C SER A 317 -18.08 -7.61 -23.07
N TRP A 318 -18.22 -8.55 -22.13
CA TRP A 318 -17.13 -9.39 -21.65
C TRP A 318 -17.61 -10.82 -21.47
N SER A 319 -16.79 -11.77 -21.92
CA SER A 319 -17.10 -13.20 -21.95
C SER A 319 -17.26 -13.84 -20.57
N ILE A 320 -16.61 -13.28 -19.53
CA ILE A 320 -16.72 -13.79 -18.15
C ILE A 320 -17.56 -12.83 -17.30
N LYS A 321 -17.04 -11.63 -17.05
CA LYS A 321 -17.68 -10.62 -16.19
C LYS A 321 -17.00 -9.27 -16.38
N TYR A 322 -17.73 -8.19 -16.12
CA TYR A 322 -17.15 -6.86 -15.92
C TYR A 322 -17.75 -6.19 -14.68
N HIS A 323 -16.98 -5.28 -14.08
CA HIS A 323 -17.37 -4.59 -12.86
C HIS A 323 -16.68 -3.22 -12.76
N ALA A 324 -17.20 -2.38 -11.87
CA ALA A 324 -16.69 -1.04 -11.58
C ALA A 324 -16.37 -0.92 -10.08
N PRO A 325 -15.25 -1.50 -9.61
CA PRO A 325 -14.84 -1.42 -8.19
C PRO A 325 -14.41 0.01 -7.82
N GLN A 326 -14.03 0.22 -6.56
CA GLN A 326 -13.55 1.49 -6.03
C GLN A 326 -14.51 2.66 -6.30
N GLY A 327 -15.82 2.40 -6.23
CA GLY A 327 -16.85 3.40 -6.57
C GLY A 327 -16.83 3.86 -8.04
N GLY A 328 -16.27 3.04 -8.94
CA GLY A 328 -16.17 3.33 -10.36
C GLY A 328 -14.93 4.15 -10.78
N ARG A 329 -13.98 4.35 -9.86
CA ARG A 329 -12.64 4.91 -10.18
C ARG A 329 -11.78 3.98 -11.03
N LYS A 330 -12.15 2.71 -11.07
CA LYS A 330 -11.58 1.67 -11.93
C LYS A 330 -12.74 0.90 -12.55
N VAL A 331 -12.54 0.39 -13.75
CA VAL A 331 -13.39 -0.66 -14.32
C VAL A 331 -12.53 -1.79 -14.83
N TRP A 332 -13.06 -3.00 -14.84
CA TRP A 332 -12.37 -4.13 -15.42
C TRP A 332 -13.32 -5.11 -16.07
N GLY A 333 -12.80 -5.88 -17.01
CA GLY A 333 -13.48 -6.96 -17.70
C GLY A 333 -12.58 -8.18 -17.83
N MET A 334 -13.14 -9.35 -17.53
CA MET A 334 -12.44 -10.64 -17.52
C MET A 334 -12.70 -11.43 -18.81
N GLY A 335 -11.66 -12.07 -19.34
CA GLY A 335 -11.70 -12.84 -20.59
C GLY A 335 -11.51 -11.98 -21.84
N SER A 336 -12.14 -12.36 -22.95
CA SER A 336 -12.27 -11.51 -24.14
C SER A 336 -13.47 -10.58 -24.02
N GLY A 337 -13.39 -9.41 -24.65
CA GLY A 337 -14.43 -8.38 -24.54
C GLY A 337 -13.92 -6.98 -24.84
N TYR A 338 -14.75 -5.98 -24.57
CA TYR A 338 -14.38 -4.58 -24.76
C TYR A 338 -15.06 -3.62 -23.79
N PHE A 339 -14.43 -2.45 -23.65
CA PHE A 339 -15.09 -1.21 -23.23
C PHE A 339 -15.07 -0.20 -24.38
N GLU A 340 -16.17 0.50 -24.58
CA GLU A 340 -16.30 1.56 -25.58
C GLU A 340 -16.58 2.91 -24.91
N TYR A 341 -15.90 3.97 -25.36
CA TYR A 341 -16.00 5.33 -24.83
C TYR A 341 -16.26 6.33 -25.95
N HIS A 342 -17.24 7.22 -25.77
CA HIS A 342 -17.59 8.24 -26.75
C HIS A 342 -17.15 9.62 -26.24
N PHE A 343 -16.07 10.15 -26.82
CA PHE A 343 -15.59 11.50 -26.54
C PHE A 343 -16.24 12.50 -27.51
N GLN A 344 -17.03 13.44 -27.00
CA GLN A 344 -17.64 14.48 -27.81
C GLN A 344 -16.60 15.55 -28.15
N LEU A 345 -16.45 15.90 -29.43
CA LEU A 345 -15.56 16.99 -29.84
C LEU A 345 -16.25 18.34 -29.59
N PRO A 346 -15.50 19.40 -29.22
CA PRO A 346 -16.06 20.75 -29.09
C PRO A 346 -16.64 21.24 -30.42
N GLU A 347 -17.85 21.82 -30.42
CA GLU A 347 -18.54 22.29 -31.63
C GLU A 347 -17.75 23.32 -32.44
N ASN A 348 -16.92 24.11 -31.76
CA ASN A 348 -16.09 25.16 -32.35
C ASN A 348 -14.71 24.69 -32.82
N LEU A 349 -14.33 23.43 -32.57
CA LEU A 349 -13.04 22.90 -32.99
C LEU A 349 -13.05 22.64 -34.50
N LYS A 350 -12.15 23.29 -35.25
CA LYS A 350 -12.00 23.05 -36.69
C LYS A 350 -10.89 22.04 -36.97
N LYS A 351 -11.12 21.16 -37.95
CA LYS A 351 -10.13 20.15 -38.35
C LYS A 351 -8.81 20.77 -38.79
N GLU A 352 -8.87 21.93 -39.44
CA GLU A 352 -7.70 22.64 -39.98
C GLU A 352 -6.76 23.13 -38.89
N GLU A 353 -7.26 23.34 -37.68
CA GLU A 353 -6.53 23.81 -36.50
C GLU A 353 -5.89 22.66 -35.70
N VAL A 354 -6.26 21.41 -35.98
CA VAL A 354 -5.75 20.23 -35.29
C VAL A 354 -4.47 19.71 -35.95
N LYS A 355 -3.42 19.57 -35.14
CA LYS A 355 -2.14 18.93 -35.51
C LYS A 355 -2.21 17.42 -35.31
N SER A 356 -2.70 16.98 -34.16
CA SER A 356 -2.86 15.55 -33.83
C SER A 356 -3.92 15.34 -32.75
N ILE A 357 -4.51 14.15 -32.71
CA ILE A 357 -5.35 13.70 -31.60
C ILE A 357 -4.69 12.44 -31.02
N GLU A 358 -4.47 12.43 -29.72
CA GLU A 358 -3.80 11.35 -29.00
C GLU A 358 -4.73 10.84 -27.89
N PHE A 359 -5.01 9.54 -27.89
CA PHE A 359 -5.68 8.86 -26.80
C PHE A 359 -4.65 8.45 -25.75
N ARG A 360 -4.98 8.67 -24.48
CA ARG A 360 -4.19 8.23 -23.33
C ARG A 360 -5.08 7.58 -22.27
N ALA A 361 -4.60 6.52 -21.64
CA ALA A 361 -5.22 5.89 -20.49
C ALA A 361 -4.21 5.06 -19.69
N GLU A 362 -4.48 4.84 -18.41
CA GLU A 362 -3.79 3.82 -17.63
C GLU A 362 -4.54 2.48 -17.76
N LEU A 363 -3.87 1.46 -18.32
CA LEU A 363 -4.46 0.16 -18.64
C LEU A 363 -3.61 -0.99 -18.06
N ALA A 364 -4.25 -2.04 -17.54
CA ALA A 364 -3.59 -3.30 -17.19
C ALA A 364 -4.38 -4.49 -17.72
N SER A 365 -3.80 -5.68 -17.70
CA SER A 365 -4.61 -6.89 -17.88
C SER A 365 -5.58 -7.08 -16.70
N ARG A 366 -6.36 -8.15 -16.71
CA ARG A 366 -7.27 -8.51 -15.63
C ARG A 366 -7.34 -10.03 -15.42
N PHE A 367 -6.71 -10.51 -14.35
CA PHE A 367 -6.82 -11.91 -13.96
C PHE A 367 -8.24 -12.22 -13.42
N PRO A 368 -8.88 -13.34 -13.84
CA PRO A 368 -10.13 -13.78 -13.24
C PRO A 368 -9.96 -14.22 -11.78
N GLN A 369 -10.32 -13.33 -10.84
CA GLN A 369 -10.25 -13.62 -9.40
C GLN A 369 -11.53 -14.31 -8.92
N SER A 370 -11.38 -15.43 -8.22
CA SER A 370 -12.48 -16.32 -7.80
C SER A 370 -13.54 -15.62 -6.94
N LYS A 371 -13.14 -14.62 -6.14
CA LYS A 371 -14.06 -13.82 -5.31
C LYS A 371 -15.18 -13.13 -6.12
N TYR A 372 -14.98 -12.93 -7.43
CA TYR A 372 -15.99 -12.35 -8.31
C TYR A 372 -16.79 -13.37 -9.12
N LEU A 373 -16.38 -14.65 -9.14
CA LEU A 373 -16.97 -15.70 -9.98
C LEU A 373 -18.00 -16.54 -9.21
N GLU A 374 -17.80 -16.75 -7.90
CA GLU A 374 -18.74 -17.50 -7.06
C GLU A 374 -19.93 -16.63 -6.61
N LYS A 375 -21.13 -17.24 -6.52
CA LYS A 375 -22.28 -16.62 -5.87
C LYS A 375 -22.19 -16.87 -4.36
N GLY A 376 -21.93 -15.84 -3.57
CA GLY A 376 -21.85 -15.92 -2.12
C GLY A 376 -20.91 -14.88 -1.54
N VAL A 377 -20.83 -14.80 -0.21
CA VAL A 377 -19.79 -14.00 0.47
C VAL A 377 -18.51 -14.82 0.45
N ALA A 378 -17.37 -14.20 0.09
CA ALA A 378 -16.08 -14.83 0.20
C ALA A 378 -15.88 -15.32 1.65
N GLU A 379 -15.55 -16.60 1.81
CA GLU A 379 -15.22 -17.15 3.13
C GLU A 379 -14.00 -16.41 3.69
N SER A 380 -14.02 -16.12 4.99
CA SER A 380 -12.84 -15.65 5.70
C SER A 380 -11.77 -16.73 5.66
N ILE A 381 -10.56 -16.39 5.22
CA ILE A 381 -9.41 -17.29 5.31
C ILE A 381 -8.88 -17.18 6.75
N GLY A 382 -8.92 -18.29 7.50
CA GLY A 382 -8.68 -18.30 8.94
C GLY A 382 -8.04 -19.60 9.42
N MET A 383 -7.34 -19.56 10.56
CA MET A 383 -6.64 -20.72 11.13
C MET A 383 -7.56 -21.93 11.37
N THR A 384 -8.85 -21.70 11.58
CA THR A 384 -9.84 -22.75 11.88
C THR A 384 -10.36 -23.47 10.63
N ILE A 385 -10.27 -22.87 9.44
CA ILE A 385 -10.80 -23.43 8.18
C ILE A 385 -9.79 -23.19 7.05
N VAL A 386 -8.90 -24.16 6.84
CA VAL A 386 -8.04 -24.22 5.65
C VAL A 386 -8.76 -25.06 4.59
N SER A 387 -9.66 -24.42 3.83
CA SER A 387 -10.33 -25.06 2.70
C SER A 387 -9.48 -24.95 1.41
N LYS A 388 -9.92 -25.58 0.31
CA LYS A 388 -9.28 -25.37 -1.01
C LYS A 388 -9.24 -23.90 -1.46
N LYS A 389 -10.08 -23.04 -0.87
CA LYS A 389 -10.09 -21.60 -1.13
C LYS A 389 -8.95 -20.87 -0.41
N GLY A 390 -8.41 -21.45 0.67
CA GLY A 390 -7.26 -20.90 1.39
C GLY A 390 -5.96 -20.91 0.60
N VAL A 391 -5.88 -21.64 -0.53
CA VAL A 391 -4.70 -21.66 -1.41
C VAL A 391 -4.86 -20.79 -2.67
N ASP A 392 -5.99 -20.10 -2.82
CA ASP A 392 -6.24 -19.17 -3.92
C ASP A 392 -5.99 -17.72 -3.46
N PRO A 393 -4.90 -17.07 -3.91
CA PRO A 393 -4.54 -15.73 -3.46
C PRO A 393 -5.60 -14.66 -3.83
N GLY A 394 -6.44 -14.92 -4.85
CA GLY A 394 -7.49 -14.00 -5.28
C GLY A 394 -8.84 -14.23 -4.61
N TYR A 395 -8.93 -15.11 -3.60
CA TYR A 395 -10.21 -15.50 -3.01
C TYR A 395 -10.73 -14.54 -1.92
N GLY A 396 -9.84 -13.92 -1.13
CA GLY A 396 -10.24 -13.05 -0.03
C GLY A 396 -10.95 -11.77 -0.51
N GLU A 397 -11.94 -11.29 0.26
CA GLU A 397 -12.71 -10.09 -0.10
C GLU A 397 -11.79 -8.88 -0.34
N ASN A 398 -10.80 -8.70 0.54
CA ASN A 398 -9.81 -7.63 0.49
C ASN A 398 -8.67 -7.85 -0.52
N SER A 399 -8.52 -9.08 -1.03
CA SER A 399 -7.30 -9.49 -1.74
C SER A 399 -7.18 -8.87 -3.14
N TYR A 400 -5.97 -8.47 -3.49
CA TYR A 400 -5.57 -8.23 -4.87
C TYR A 400 -4.13 -8.72 -4.96
N PRO A 401 -3.89 -9.89 -5.57
CA PRO A 401 -2.60 -10.57 -5.44
C PRO A 401 -1.43 -9.67 -5.77
N GLN A 402 -0.43 -9.66 -4.89
CA GLN A 402 0.75 -8.80 -5.06
C GLN A 402 1.51 -9.16 -6.35
N THR A 403 2.09 -8.16 -7.00
CA THR A 403 2.96 -8.35 -8.16
C THR A 403 4.11 -9.31 -7.82
N ASP A 404 4.35 -10.30 -8.68
CA ASP A 404 5.45 -11.26 -8.53
C ASP A 404 5.96 -11.79 -9.89
N THR A 405 6.71 -12.89 -9.88
CA THR A 405 7.26 -13.51 -11.08
C THR A 405 6.23 -14.10 -12.06
N TYR A 406 4.99 -14.33 -11.63
CA TYR A 406 3.91 -14.93 -12.42
C TYR A 406 3.03 -13.85 -13.05
N LYS A 407 3.39 -13.48 -14.28
CA LYS A 407 2.71 -12.42 -15.03
C LYS A 407 1.44 -12.90 -15.72
N HIS A 408 0.39 -12.10 -15.65
CA HIS A 408 -0.85 -12.31 -16.41
C HIS A 408 -0.96 -11.29 -17.56
N ARG A 409 -0.84 -11.75 -18.81
CA ARG A 409 -0.71 -10.84 -19.97
C ARG A 409 -2.00 -10.69 -20.76
N SER A 410 -2.21 -9.50 -21.33
CA SER A 410 -3.31 -9.25 -22.25
C SER A 410 -2.86 -8.46 -23.48
N LEU A 411 -3.37 -8.83 -24.66
CA LEU A 411 -3.18 -8.06 -25.88
C LEU A 411 -4.42 -7.21 -26.16
N VAL A 412 -4.27 -5.89 -26.12
CA VAL A 412 -5.36 -4.93 -26.28
C VAL A 412 -5.24 -4.23 -27.62
N LYS A 413 -6.30 -4.33 -28.43
CA LYS A 413 -6.49 -3.56 -29.65
C LYS A 413 -7.26 -2.28 -29.32
N ILE A 414 -6.76 -1.14 -29.73
CA ILE A 414 -7.38 0.16 -29.54
C ILE A 414 -7.85 0.65 -30.90
N THR A 415 -9.15 0.89 -31.04
CA THR A 415 -9.72 1.45 -32.26
C THR A 415 -10.32 2.83 -32.01
N ALA A 416 -10.20 3.73 -32.98
CA ALA A 416 -10.91 5.00 -33.03
C ALA A 416 -11.84 5.03 -34.25
N ASN A 417 -13.15 5.16 -34.03
CA ASN A 417 -14.17 5.14 -35.09
C ASN A 417 -13.99 3.95 -36.05
N ASP A 418 -13.88 2.74 -35.49
CA ASP A 418 -13.64 1.46 -36.18
C ASP A 418 -12.29 1.32 -36.90
N GLN A 419 -11.39 2.29 -36.79
CA GLN A 419 -10.01 2.19 -37.30
C GLN A 419 -9.07 1.73 -36.19
N LEU A 420 -8.27 0.69 -36.42
CA LEU A 420 -7.22 0.26 -35.49
C LEU A 420 -6.12 1.32 -35.41
N ILE A 421 -5.90 1.88 -34.22
CA ILE A 421 -4.88 2.92 -33.98
C ILE A 421 -3.70 2.42 -33.16
N ALA A 422 -3.88 1.35 -32.37
CA ALA A 422 -2.80 0.71 -31.64
C ALA A 422 -3.13 -0.74 -31.29
N GLU A 423 -2.08 -1.54 -31.10
CA GLU A 423 -2.13 -2.85 -30.46
C GLU A 423 -1.04 -2.87 -29.38
N VAL A 424 -1.43 -3.17 -28.14
CA VAL A 424 -0.58 -2.99 -26.96
C VAL A 424 -0.61 -4.26 -26.10
N GLU A 425 0.56 -4.80 -25.79
CA GLU A 425 0.71 -5.87 -24.80
C GLU A 425 0.76 -5.26 -23.40
N LEU A 426 -0.25 -5.58 -22.59
CA LEU A 426 -0.29 -5.29 -21.16
C LEU A 426 0.39 -6.45 -20.44
N THR A 427 1.51 -6.17 -19.78
CA THR A 427 2.43 -7.20 -19.30
C THR A 427 1.95 -7.93 -18.05
N ASP A 428 1.04 -7.33 -17.27
CA ASP A 428 0.56 -7.93 -16.01
C ASP A 428 -0.81 -7.40 -15.56
N ASP A 429 -1.36 -7.96 -14.48
CA ASP A 429 -2.44 -7.41 -13.63
C ASP A 429 -1.88 -7.03 -12.24
N PRO A 430 -1.05 -5.97 -12.15
CA PRO A 430 -0.14 -5.82 -11.02
C PRO A 430 -0.78 -5.13 -9.81
N ALA A 431 -0.24 -5.45 -8.62
CA ALA A 431 -0.45 -4.69 -7.39
C ALA A 431 0.80 -4.65 -6.50
N ASP A 432 1.35 -3.46 -6.30
CA ASP A 432 2.49 -3.19 -5.42
C ASP A 432 2.50 -1.69 -5.09
N HIS A 433 3.57 -1.17 -4.47
CA HIS A 433 3.61 0.22 -4.02
C HIS A 433 3.30 1.23 -5.15
N ARG A 434 3.55 0.86 -6.42
CA ARG A 434 3.29 1.71 -7.59
C ARG A 434 1.81 2.05 -7.77
N GLY A 435 0.88 1.21 -7.28
CA GLY A 435 -0.57 1.50 -7.26
C GLY A 435 -0.99 2.43 -6.13
N ILE A 436 -0.28 3.54 -6.04
CA ILE A 436 -0.34 4.47 -4.93
C ILE A 436 -1.68 5.19 -4.84
N LEU A 437 -2.33 5.50 -5.96
CA LEU A 437 -3.67 6.12 -5.96
C LEU A 437 -4.74 5.11 -5.55
N SER A 438 -4.57 3.83 -5.91
CA SER A 438 -5.43 2.75 -5.41
C SER A 438 -5.36 2.63 -3.89
N TRP A 439 -4.21 2.93 -3.27
CA TRP A 439 -4.06 2.97 -1.81
C TRP A 439 -4.59 4.25 -1.17
N MET A 440 -4.17 5.42 -1.67
CA MET A 440 -4.50 6.72 -1.09
C MET A 440 -6.02 6.97 -1.00
N ASN A 441 -6.78 6.45 -1.97
CA ASN A 441 -8.22 6.67 -2.07
C ASN A 441 -9.09 5.52 -1.51
N GLN A 442 -8.50 4.59 -0.74
CA GLN A 442 -9.28 3.61 0.03
C GLN A 442 -10.18 4.31 1.05
N LYS A 443 -11.41 3.81 1.22
CA LYS A 443 -12.33 4.33 2.23
C LYS A 443 -11.79 3.95 3.61
N PRO A 444 -11.58 4.91 4.53
CA PRO A 444 -11.12 4.57 5.87
C PRO A 444 -12.23 3.85 6.65
N GLY A 445 -11.81 2.94 7.53
CA GLY A 445 -12.67 2.40 8.57
C GLY A 445 -12.79 3.38 9.76
N TRP A 446 -13.09 2.84 10.94
CA TRP A 446 -13.18 3.62 12.16
C TRP A 446 -11.85 4.29 12.54
N LYS A 447 -11.93 5.51 13.06
CA LYS A 447 -10.77 6.32 13.49
C LYS A 447 -10.21 5.81 14.80
N TRP A 448 -8.88 5.74 14.92
CA TRP A 448 -8.21 5.42 16.18
C TRP A 448 -8.76 6.23 17.36
N GLY A 449 -9.03 5.56 18.48
CA GLY A 449 -9.61 6.15 19.70
C GLY A 449 -11.12 6.44 19.64
N SER A 450 -11.79 6.15 18.53
CA SER A 450 -13.25 6.29 18.42
C SER A 450 -13.98 5.23 19.27
N SER A 451 -15.02 5.66 19.99
CA SER A 451 -15.98 4.74 20.64
C SER A 451 -16.91 4.06 19.64
N ASP A 452 -17.14 4.68 18.48
CA ASP A 452 -17.87 4.08 17.37
C ASP A 452 -16.90 3.34 16.44
N GLN A 453 -17.02 2.02 16.42
CA GLN A 453 -16.24 1.10 15.58
C GLN A 453 -17.12 0.33 14.58
N THR A 454 -18.30 0.86 14.26
CA THR A 454 -19.29 0.21 13.38
C THR A 454 -18.84 0.13 11.91
N THR A 455 -17.93 1.00 11.48
CA THR A 455 -17.38 0.98 10.11
C THR A 455 -16.11 0.13 10.06
N PRO A 456 -16.16 -1.08 9.50
CA PRO A 456 -15.00 -1.97 9.44
C PRO A 456 -13.94 -1.45 8.47
N TRP A 457 -12.69 -1.86 8.70
CA TRP A 457 -11.63 -1.71 7.72
C TRP A 457 -11.75 -2.77 6.65
N LYS A 458 -11.82 -2.35 5.39
CA LYS A 458 -11.86 -3.20 4.19
C LYS A 458 -11.01 -2.56 3.10
N LEU A 459 -10.53 -3.38 2.17
CA LEU A 459 -9.79 -2.98 0.99
C LEU A 459 -10.61 -3.29 -0.27
N ASP A 460 -10.51 -2.41 -1.25
CA ASP A 460 -11.12 -2.55 -2.56
C ASP A 460 -10.04 -2.42 -3.63
N GLU A 461 -9.46 -3.56 -4.00
CA GLU A 461 -8.39 -3.68 -5.01
C GLU A 461 -7.20 -2.74 -4.75
N ALA A 462 -6.80 -2.61 -3.48
CA ALA A 462 -5.72 -1.74 -3.05
C ALA A 462 -4.37 -2.15 -3.69
N GLY A 463 -3.51 -1.16 -3.95
CA GLY A 463 -2.22 -1.38 -4.62
C GLY A 463 -2.30 -1.72 -6.11
N SER A 464 -3.49 -1.98 -6.69
CA SER A 464 -3.60 -2.29 -8.12
C SER A 464 -3.28 -1.10 -9.02
N TYR A 465 -2.64 -1.34 -10.16
CA TYR A 465 -2.30 -0.29 -11.14
C TYR A 465 -2.15 -0.81 -12.57
N GLY A 466 -1.89 0.08 -13.50
CA GLY A 466 -1.61 -0.23 -14.90
C GLY A 466 -0.49 0.60 -15.50
N TYR A 467 -0.38 0.48 -16.82
CA TYR A 467 0.64 1.11 -17.63
C TYR A 467 0.03 2.27 -18.40
N LEU A 468 0.79 3.37 -18.51
CA LEU A 468 0.38 4.48 -19.37
C LEU A 468 0.42 4.03 -20.82
N VAL A 469 -0.75 4.01 -21.45
CA VAL A 469 -0.92 3.67 -22.86
C VAL A 469 -1.28 4.93 -23.64
N THR A 470 -0.56 5.17 -24.73
CA THR A 470 -0.81 6.29 -25.65
C THR A 470 -1.01 5.78 -27.07
N ALA A 471 -2.00 6.30 -27.79
CA ALA A 471 -2.27 5.95 -29.18
C ALA A 471 -2.67 7.19 -29.99
N THR A 472 -1.94 7.49 -31.07
CA THR A 472 -2.26 8.61 -31.95
C THR A 472 -3.28 8.20 -33.01
N LEU A 473 -4.30 9.02 -33.23
CA LEU A 473 -5.28 8.78 -34.29
C LEU A 473 -4.65 9.06 -35.66
N ASP A 474 -4.87 8.14 -36.61
CA ASP A 474 -4.45 8.34 -38.00
C ASP A 474 -5.33 9.37 -38.75
N PRO A 475 -4.94 9.82 -39.95
CA PRO A 475 -5.73 10.80 -40.71
C PRO A 475 -7.15 10.34 -41.06
N ILE A 476 -7.38 9.02 -41.17
CA ILE A 476 -8.69 8.42 -41.50
C ILE A 476 -9.62 8.52 -40.29
N ALA A 477 -9.14 8.11 -39.12
CA ALA A 477 -9.82 8.23 -37.84
C ALA A 477 -10.15 9.70 -37.55
N ILE A 478 -9.19 10.61 -37.68
CA ILE A 478 -9.44 12.06 -37.48
C ILE A 478 -10.55 12.56 -38.41
N LYS A 479 -10.49 12.21 -39.71
CA LYS A 479 -11.53 12.60 -40.67
C LYS A 479 -12.91 12.04 -40.28
N SER A 480 -12.95 10.79 -39.82
CA SER A 480 -14.17 10.15 -39.33
C SER A 480 -14.74 10.87 -38.11
N SER A 481 -13.88 11.23 -37.15
CA SER A 481 -14.29 11.88 -35.90
C SER A 481 -14.90 13.26 -36.12
N PHE A 482 -14.35 14.07 -37.03
CA PHE A 482 -14.94 15.37 -37.40
C PHE A 482 -16.25 15.23 -38.19
N LYS A 483 -16.44 14.12 -38.92
CA LYS A 483 -17.71 13.84 -39.61
C LYS A 483 -18.81 13.43 -38.62
N SER A 484 -18.47 12.67 -37.58
CA SER A 484 -19.41 12.20 -36.57
C SER A 484 -19.59 13.16 -35.38
N GLY A 485 -18.74 14.18 -35.25
CA GLY A 485 -18.70 15.09 -34.09
C GLY A 485 -18.14 14.46 -32.80
N LYS A 486 -17.59 13.24 -32.89
CA LYS A 486 -17.11 12.48 -31.74
C LYS A 486 -16.01 11.49 -32.11
N VAL A 487 -15.17 11.16 -31.15
CA VAL A 487 -14.20 10.06 -31.23
C VAL A 487 -14.76 8.89 -30.41
N VAL A 488 -14.95 7.74 -31.07
CA VAL A 488 -15.38 6.49 -30.42
C VAL A 488 -14.15 5.63 -30.22
N ILE A 489 -13.68 5.53 -28.97
CA ILE A 489 -12.57 4.67 -28.59
C ILE A 489 -13.11 3.34 -28.11
N ARG A 490 -12.64 2.23 -28.69
CA ARG A 490 -12.91 0.88 -28.18
C ARG A 490 -11.61 0.21 -27.78
N LEU A 491 -11.57 -0.27 -26.54
CA LEU A 491 -10.49 -1.04 -25.96
C LEU A 491 -10.90 -2.51 -25.99
N LEU A 492 -10.31 -3.30 -26.89
CA LEU A 492 -10.75 -4.65 -27.24
C LEU A 492 -9.69 -5.68 -26.88
N VAL A 493 -10.09 -6.71 -26.13
CA VAL A 493 -9.35 -7.97 -25.97
C VAL A 493 -10.02 -9.02 -26.85
N ASP A 494 -9.37 -9.33 -27.96
CA ASP A 494 -9.91 -10.19 -29.00
C ASP A 494 -9.96 -11.67 -28.55
N GLU A 495 -11.05 -12.36 -28.87
CA GLU A 495 -11.19 -13.79 -28.63
C GLU A 495 -10.19 -14.60 -29.47
N THR A 496 -9.63 -14.09 -30.55
CA THR A 496 -8.62 -14.80 -31.35
C THR A 496 -7.19 -14.61 -30.84
N SER A 497 -6.96 -13.69 -29.91
CA SER A 497 -5.62 -13.43 -29.36
C SER A 497 -5.15 -14.57 -28.47
N LEU A 498 -3.84 -14.87 -28.52
CA LEU A 498 -3.19 -15.85 -27.65
C LEU A 498 -3.20 -15.42 -26.17
N ASN A 499 -3.17 -14.10 -25.91
CA ASN A 499 -3.13 -13.51 -24.57
C ASN A 499 -4.47 -12.83 -24.22
N ARG A 500 -5.46 -13.63 -23.82
CA ARG A 500 -6.83 -13.16 -23.45
C ARG A 500 -6.90 -12.76 -21.97
N GLY A 501 -5.98 -11.91 -21.56
CA GLY A 501 -5.80 -11.60 -20.15
C GLY A 501 -6.85 -10.68 -19.55
N GLY A 502 -7.93 -10.30 -20.23
CA GLY A 502 -8.85 -9.28 -19.76
C GLY A 502 -8.27 -7.86 -19.80
N LEU A 503 -9.00 -6.90 -19.24
CA LEU A 503 -8.59 -5.49 -19.23
C LEU A 503 -9.06 -4.81 -17.94
N SER A 504 -8.18 -4.03 -17.34
CA SER A 504 -8.48 -3.04 -16.31
C SER A 504 -8.22 -1.64 -16.87
N VAL A 505 -9.11 -0.70 -16.59
CA VAL A 505 -9.01 0.72 -16.95
C VAL A 505 -9.06 1.54 -15.67
N TYR A 506 -8.01 2.31 -15.43
CA TYR A 506 -7.85 3.13 -14.23
C TYR A 506 -8.19 4.60 -14.54
N GLY A 507 -8.61 5.33 -13.51
CA GLY A 507 -8.96 6.75 -13.59
C GLY A 507 -8.17 7.58 -12.59
N GLU A 508 -8.45 8.88 -12.52
CA GLU A 508 -7.58 9.86 -11.84
C GLU A 508 -7.33 9.64 -10.33
N GLU A 509 -8.12 8.76 -9.72
CA GLU A 509 -8.09 8.40 -8.30
C GLU A 509 -7.80 6.91 -8.06
N SER A 510 -7.32 6.17 -9.06
CA SER A 510 -6.97 4.75 -8.97
C SER A 510 -5.72 4.47 -9.80
N GLY A 511 -4.97 3.43 -9.44
CA GLY A 511 -3.74 3.09 -10.15
C GLY A 511 -2.54 3.94 -9.76
N ARG A 512 -1.77 4.36 -10.75
CA ARG A 512 -0.49 5.06 -10.61
C ARG A 512 -0.54 6.51 -11.10
N PHE A 513 -1.26 6.78 -12.18
CA PHE A 513 -1.26 8.09 -12.83
C PHE A 513 -2.53 8.86 -12.47
N PRO A 514 -2.44 10.14 -12.07
CA PRO A 514 -3.60 10.92 -11.66
C PRO A 514 -4.41 11.43 -12.86
N MET A 515 -4.79 10.53 -13.76
CA MET A 515 -5.50 10.85 -15.00
C MET A 515 -6.67 9.91 -15.28
N ASP A 516 -7.72 10.48 -15.89
CA ASP A 516 -8.80 9.74 -16.52
C ASP A 516 -8.44 9.34 -17.96
N LEU A 517 -9.30 8.57 -18.63
CA LEU A 517 -9.16 8.34 -20.07
C LEU A 517 -9.23 9.70 -20.77
N THR A 518 -8.27 9.96 -21.65
CA THR A 518 -7.99 11.31 -22.12
C THR A 518 -7.83 11.32 -23.63
N LEU A 519 -8.46 12.28 -24.30
CA LEU A 519 -8.07 12.74 -25.62
C LEU A 519 -7.34 14.07 -25.51
N LEU A 520 -6.08 14.05 -25.94
CA LEU A 520 -5.24 15.24 -26.08
C LEU A 520 -5.25 15.68 -27.54
N ILE A 521 -5.85 16.83 -27.81
CA ILE A 521 -5.95 17.42 -29.14
C ILE A 521 -4.93 18.55 -29.24
N LYS A 522 -3.83 18.28 -29.94
CA LYS A 522 -2.74 19.25 -30.14
C LYS A 522 -3.10 20.20 -31.26
N LYS A 523 -2.96 21.50 -31.02
CA LYS A 523 -3.18 22.53 -32.05
C LYS A 523 -1.94 22.71 -32.94
N LYS A 524 -2.13 23.30 -34.12
CA LYS A 524 -1.06 23.61 -35.06
C LYS A 524 -0.23 24.82 -34.65
#